data_AF-A0A259FQU0-F1
#
_entry.id   AF-A0A259FQU0-F1
#
_cell.length_a   1.000
_cell.length_b   1.000
_cell.length_c   1.000
_cell.angle_alpha   90.00
_cell.angle_beta   90.00
_cell.angle_gamma   90.00
#
_symmetry.space_group_name_H-M   'P 1'
#
loop_
_entity.id
_entity.type
_entity.pdbx_description
1 polymer ?
#
loop_
_entity_poly.entity_id
_entity_poly.type
_entity_poly.pdbx_seq_one_letter_code
_entity_poly.pdbx_strand_id
1 'polypeptide(L)'
;MAVHRTKSSQRTSPDVERLVADAISLAASGSQIEDRFWENRLDARLLRLLKSQNQNVIDAALDQTFRINTVAFEVLADCAETLAESITMEHEGQSWDVLLLALPIVAHTRYQIPSGALPVSVIEATAAALQSSIASTDTRLAIIPWLYSIDQMPHSHCQTRLLTEALATAAISSSEVKLELRDMSETIAVLADPRFIIAAIAAPSGTPLFRWQAEAPVRQERGVSLIGWQTAMHDPIANLLPGCEFELLLPEAYFTNCRLADKHVRPLSIRAAVNFLESTLGVLPAGLSCVVGAFGEEQADEYRISFGLKGSSEVVYGVIWPLYDRESVANDALNDLADDESPMKKITDALHDAGVDDVFRHAMLFDPELCDDCGAPLFPDRSGEAVHAEMPDDAPTQQPLFH
;
A
#
# COMPACT_ATOMS: atom_id res chain seq x y z
N MET A 1 25.33 25.59 -21.52
CA MET A 1 25.04 25.53 -22.97
C MET A 1 23.81 24.68 -23.17
N ALA A 2 22.70 25.31 -23.55
CA ALA A 2 21.40 24.66 -23.70
C ALA A 2 21.42 23.70 -24.90
N VAL A 3 21.18 22.41 -24.64
CA VAL A 3 20.88 21.43 -25.68
C VAL A 3 19.37 21.41 -25.82
N HIS A 4 18.87 22.05 -26.88
CA HIS A 4 17.49 21.89 -27.32
C HIS A 4 17.22 20.42 -27.61
N ARG A 5 16.54 19.73 -26.70
CA ARG A 5 15.93 18.42 -26.96
C ARG A 5 14.74 18.65 -27.88
N THR A 6 14.88 18.29 -29.14
CA THR A 6 13.77 18.15 -30.08
C THR A 6 12.74 17.20 -29.47
N LYS A 7 11.50 17.67 -29.24
CA LYS A 7 10.35 16.82 -28.90
C LYS A 7 10.14 15.83 -30.05
N SER A 8 10.69 14.61 -29.94
CA SER A 8 10.19 13.50 -30.75
C SER A 8 8.82 13.15 -30.21
N SER A 9 7.78 13.27 -31.03
CA SER A 9 6.51 12.58 -30.78
C SER A 9 6.83 11.10 -30.55
N GLN A 10 6.78 10.65 -29.31
CA GLN A 10 6.81 9.23 -29.00
C GLN A 10 5.57 8.64 -29.65
N ARG A 11 5.74 7.85 -30.72
CA ARG A 11 4.64 7.04 -31.24
C ARG A 11 4.27 6.08 -30.13
N THR A 12 3.09 6.28 -29.55
CA THR A 12 2.49 5.38 -28.57
C THR A 12 2.51 3.96 -29.15
N SER A 13 2.93 2.98 -28.34
CA SER A 13 3.00 1.59 -28.79
C SER A 13 1.60 1.13 -29.21
N PRO A 14 1.45 0.37 -30.31
CA PRO A 14 0.15 -0.17 -30.72
C PRO A 14 -0.54 -1.00 -29.62
N ASP A 15 0.23 -1.59 -28.70
CA ASP A 15 -0.33 -2.34 -27.59
C ASP A 15 -0.90 -1.44 -26.49
N VAL A 16 -0.30 -0.27 -26.24
CA VAL A 16 -0.86 0.76 -25.34
C VAL A 16 -2.19 1.25 -25.89
N GLU A 17 -2.24 1.64 -27.17
CA GLU A 17 -3.47 2.12 -27.80
C GLU A 17 -4.61 1.09 -27.73
N ARG A 18 -4.28 -0.20 -27.85
CA ARG A 18 -5.25 -1.29 -27.76
C ARG A 18 -5.75 -1.54 -26.34
N LEU A 19 -4.88 -1.49 -25.33
CA LEU A 19 -5.28 -1.60 -23.93
C LEU A 19 -6.21 -0.46 -23.55
N VAL A 20 -5.82 0.77 -23.89
CA VAL A 20 -6.63 1.98 -23.64
C VAL A 20 -7.99 1.87 -24.32
N ALA A 21 -8.04 1.44 -25.59
CA ALA A 21 -9.29 1.28 -26.31
C ALA A 21 -10.20 0.19 -25.70
N ASP A 22 -9.62 -0.95 -25.29
CA ASP A 22 -10.37 -2.05 -24.66
C ASP A 22 -10.91 -1.63 -23.29
N ALA A 23 -10.11 -0.94 -22.47
CA ALA A 23 -10.53 -0.41 -21.16
C ALA A 23 -11.63 0.65 -21.29
N ILE A 24 -11.53 1.59 -22.24
CA ILE A 24 -12.59 2.58 -22.52
C ILE A 24 -13.87 1.88 -22.97
N SER A 25 -13.76 0.83 -23.80
CA SER A 25 -14.94 0.10 -24.28
C SER A 25 -15.62 -0.67 -23.15
N LEU A 26 -14.84 -1.29 -22.26
CA LEU A 26 -15.36 -1.95 -21.06
C LEU A 26 -16.03 -0.94 -20.11
N ALA A 27 -15.39 0.21 -19.86
CA ALA A 27 -15.97 1.27 -19.03
C ALA A 27 -17.28 1.86 -19.60
N ALA A 28 -17.45 1.83 -20.93
CA ALA A 28 -18.67 2.30 -21.61
C ALA A 28 -19.72 1.20 -21.84
N SER A 29 -19.47 -0.03 -21.39
CA SER A 29 -20.34 -1.18 -21.60
C SER A 29 -21.72 -0.97 -20.96
N GLY A 30 -22.77 -1.38 -21.67
CA GLY A 30 -24.16 -1.22 -21.23
C GLY A 30 -24.80 -2.49 -20.66
N SER A 31 -24.09 -3.61 -20.68
CA SER A 31 -24.65 -4.91 -20.27
C SER A 31 -23.59 -5.91 -19.83
N GLN A 32 -23.96 -6.87 -18.97
CA GLN A 32 -23.05 -7.93 -18.51
C GLN A 32 -22.48 -8.80 -19.63
N ILE A 33 -23.19 -8.91 -20.76
CA ILE A 33 -22.70 -9.67 -21.92
C ILE A 33 -21.55 -8.91 -22.61
N GLU A 34 -21.68 -7.59 -22.71
CA GLU A 34 -20.63 -6.72 -23.22
C GLU A 34 -19.45 -6.63 -22.24
N ASP A 35 -19.71 -6.53 -20.93
CA ASP A 35 -18.68 -6.52 -19.89
C ASP A 35 -17.76 -7.72 -20.06
N ARG A 36 -18.33 -8.93 -20.07
CA ARG A 36 -17.58 -10.17 -20.25
C ARG A 36 -16.82 -10.21 -21.58
N PHE A 37 -17.37 -9.66 -22.66
CA PHE A 37 -16.69 -9.65 -23.96
C PHE A 37 -15.44 -8.77 -23.92
N TRP A 38 -15.56 -7.56 -23.36
CA TRP A 38 -14.45 -6.62 -23.28
C TRP A 38 -13.42 -7.02 -22.23
N GLU A 39 -13.87 -7.51 -21.08
CA GLU A 39 -13.02 -8.05 -20.00
C GLU A 39 -12.17 -9.21 -20.49
N ASN A 40 -12.76 -10.25 -21.10
CA ASN A 40 -11.99 -11.38 -21.65
C ASN A 40 -10.94 -10.94 -22.70
N ARG A 41 -11.25 -9.90 -23.49
CA ARG A 41 -10.34 -9.37 -24.49
C ARG A 41 -9.20 -8.57 -23.85
N LEU A 42 -9.51 -7.75 -22.84
CA LEU A 42 -8.55 -6.98 -22.06
C LEU A 42 -7.61 -7.94 -21.31
N ASP A 43 -8.17 -8.94 -20.63
CA ASP A 43 -7.44 -9.96 -19.88
C ASP A 43 -6.45 -10.72 -20.76
N ALA A 44 -6.88 -11.15 -21.94
CA ALA A 44 -6.00 -11.84 -22.88
C ALA A 44 -4.81 -10.98 -23.34
N ARG A 45 -4.94 -9.64 -23.37
CA ARG A 45 -3.82 -8.75 -23.67
C ARG A 45 -2.93 -8.55 -22.45
N LEU A 46 -3.51 -8.23 -21.29
CA LEU A 46 -2.78 -8.02 -20.05
C LEU A 46 -1.97 -9.27 -19.66
N LEU A 47 -2.58 -10.46 -19.71
CA LEU A 47 -1.88 -11.71 -19.42
C LEU A 47 -0.67 -11.95 -20.32
N ARG A 48 -0.72 -11.57 -21.60
CA ARG A 48 0.44 -11.67 -22.49
C ARG A 48 1.54 -10.70 -22.07
N LEU A 49 1.19 -9.48 -21.66
CA LEU A 49 2.15 -8.47 -21.19
C LEU A 49 2.79 -8.88 -19.86
N LEU A 50 2.00 -9.37 -18.91
CA LEU A 50 2.48 -9.89 -17.62
C LEU A 50 3.44 -11.07 -17.84
N LYS A 51 3.08 -12.04 -18.69
CA LYS A 51 3.96 -13.19 -19.01
C LYS A 51 5.24 -12.79 -19.75
N SER A 52 5.18 -11.75 -20.58
CA SER A 52 6.35 -11.22 -21.28
C SER A 52 7.11 -10.16 -20.48
N GLN A 53 6.70 -9.89 -19.24
CA GLN A 53 7.33 -8.93 -18.32
C GLN A 53 7.41 -7.51 -18.91
N ASN A 54 6.39 -7.11 -19.67
CA ASN A 54 6.30 -5.80 -20.33
C ASN A 54 5.58 -4.76 -19.47
N GLN A 55 6.10 -4.47 -18.28
CA GLN A 55 5.47 -3.54 -17.33
C GLN A 55 5.27 -2.13 -17.91
N ASN A 56 6.28 -1.59 -18.61
CA ASN A 56 6.23 -0.25 -19.20
C ASN A 56 5.03 -0.01 -20.14
N VAL A 57 4.50 -1.07 -20.77
CA VAL A 57 3.31 -0.97 -21.64
C VAL A 57 2.03 -0.83 -20.81
N ILE A 58 1.98 -1.53 -19.66
CA ILE A 58 0.86 -1.44 -18.71
C ILE A 58 0.85 -0.04 -18.09
N ASP A 59 2.00 0.44 -17.62
CA ASP A 59 2.14 1.77 -16.99
C ASP A 59 1.75 2.89 -17.97
N ALA A 60 2.27 2.84 -19.21
CA ALA A 60 1.92 3.83 -20.22
C ALA A 60 0.43 3.82 -20.59
N ALA A 61 -0.24 2.67 -20.51
CA ALA A 61 -1.69 2.58 -20.73
C ALA A 61 -2.47 3.14 -19.54
N LEU A 62 -2.06 2.83 -18.31
CA LEU A 62 -2.61 3.40 -17.08
C LEU A 62 -2.50 4.93 -17.09
N ASP A 63 -1.31 5.48 -17.31
CA ASP A 63 -1.07 6.93 -17.41
C ASP A 63 -1.97 7.59 -18.47
N GLN A 64 -2.09 6.96 -19.64
CA GLN A 64 -2.91 7.48 -20.71
C GLN A 64 -4.40 7.45 -20.34
N THR A 65 -4.90 6.35 -19.77
CA THR A 65 -6.29 6.25 -19.30
C THR A 65 -6.59 7.26 -18.20
N PHE A 66 -5.68 7.43 -17.23
CA PHE A 66 -5.84 8.37 -16.13
C PHE A 66 -6.09 9.79 -16.63
N ARG A 67 -5.33 10.22 -17.65
CA ARG A 67 -5.45 11.56 -18.25
C ARG A 67 -6.71 11.79 -19.07
N ILE A 68 -7.27 10.75 -19.70
CA ILE A 68 -8.35 10.92 -20.69
C ILE A 68 -9.71 10.39 -20.24
N ASN A 69 -9.74 9.41 -19.32
CA ASN A 69 -10.94 8.77 -18.80
C ASN A 69 -10.63 8.00 -17.50
N THR A 70 -10.91 8.61 -16.35
CA THR A 70 -10.65 8.03 -15.04
C THR A 70 -11.41 6.73 -14.77
N VAL A 71 -12.62 6.55 -15.34
CA VAL A 71 -13.38 5.29 -15.23
C VAL A 71 -12.67 4.16 -15.99
N ALA A 72 -12.12 4.46 -17.17
CA ALA A 72 -11.33 3.48 -17.92
C ALA A 72 -10.01 3.15 -17.23
N PHE A 73 -9.43 4.10 -16.48
CA PHE A 73 -8.27 3.86 -15.64
C PHE A 73 -8.59 2.87 -14.52
N GLU A 74 -9.69 3.07 -13.78
CA GLU A 74 -10.12 2.15 -12.72
C GLU A 74 -10.30 0.73 -13.28
N VAL A 75 -11.00 0.59 -14.40
CA VAL A 75 -11.19 -0.70 -15.08
C VAL A 75 -9.85 -1.35 -15.46
N LEU A 76 -8.94 -0.59 -16.05
CA LEU A 76 -7.63 -1.13 -16.47
C LEU A 76 -6.77 -1.55 -15.26
N ALA A 77 -6.77 -0.74 -14.20
CA ALA A 77 -6.05 -1.01 -12.96
C ALA A 77 -6.60 -2.28 -12.29
N ASP A 78 -7.92 -2.37 -12.10
CA ASP A 78 -8.58 -3.53 -11.49
C ASP A 78 -8.28 -4.83 -12.24
N CYS A 79 -8.37 -4.82 -13.58
CA CYS A 79 -8.01 -5.99 -14.39
C CYS A 79 -6.52 -6.34 -14.27
N ALA A 80 -5.62 -5.35 -14.30
CA ALA A 80 -4.18 -5.59 -14.17
C ALA A 80 -3.80 -6.16 -12.80
N GLU A 81 -4.35 -5.60 -11.72
CA GLU A 81 -4.20 -6.09 -10.35
C GLU A 81 -4.72 -7.53 -10.23
N THR A 82 -5.98 -7.76 -10.66
CA THR A 82 -6.63 -9.09 -10.60
C THR A 82 -5.79 -10.16 -11.29
N LEU A 83 -5.30 -9.90 -12.50
CA LEU A 83 -4.51 -10.87 -13.26
C LEU A 83 -3.10 -11.04 -12.72
N ALA A 84 -2.57 -10.07 -12.00
CA ALA A 84 -1.28 -10.16 -11.33
C ALA A 84 -1.37 -10.96 -10.02
N GLU A 85 -2.44 -10.82 -9.24
CA GLU A 85 -2.61 -11.47 -7.93
C GLU A 85 -3.40 -12.79 -7.97
N SER A 86 -4.01 -13.16 -9.10
CA SER A 86 -4.79 -14.41 -9.20
C SER A 86 -4.47 -15.26 -10.44
N ILE A 87 -4.71 -16.56 -10.34
CA ILE A 87 -4.50 -17.51 -11.43
C ILE A 87 -5.37 -18.76 -11.28
N THR A 88 -5.90 -19.27 -12.38
CA THR A 88 -6.43 -20.64 -12.46
C THR A 88 -5.38 -21.57 -13.08
N MET A 89 -5.08 -22.69 -12.42
CA MET A 89 -4.07 -23.68 -12.83
C MET A 89 -4.63 -25.09 -12.86
N GLU A 90 -4.25 -25.87 -13.86
CA GLU A 90 -4.50 -27.31 -13.91
C GLU A 90 -3.39 -28.08 -13.19
N HIS A 91 -3.76 -28.94 -12.25
CA HIS A 91 -2.85 -29.85 -11.57
C HIS A 91 -3.53 -31.19 -11.32
N GLU A 92 -2.88 -32.28 -11.74
CA GLU A 92 -3.39 -33.66 -11.59
C GLU A 92 -4.82 -33.89 -12.13
N GLY A 93 -5.20 -33.18 -13.20
CA GLY A 93 -6.53 -33.29 -13.84
C GLY A 93 -7.64 -32.52 -13.11
N GLN A 94 -7.28 -31.63 -12.19
CA GLN A 94 -8.18 -30.73 -11.49
C GLN A 94 -7.76 -29.27 -11.73
N SER A 95 -8.75 -28.42 -11.99
CA SER A 95 -8.56 -26.97 -12.05
C SER A 95 -8.60 -26.37 -10.65
N TRP A 96 -7.66 -25.47 -10.35
CA TRP A 96 -7.50 -24.78 -9.08
C TRP A 96 -7.53 -23.27 -9.30
N ASP A 97 -8.37 -22.56 -8.55
CA ASP A 97 -8.31 -21.11 -8.46
C ASP A 97 -7.36 -20.73 -7.32
N VAL A 98 -6.45 -19.79 -7.58
CA VAL A 98 -5.44 -19.32 -6.63
C VAL A 98 -5.47 -17.81 -6.53
N LEU A 99 -5.37 -17.30 -5.29
CA LEU A 99 -5.26 -15.88 -4.97
C LEU A 99 -4.04 -15.63 -4.09
N LEU A 100 -3.26 -14.62 -4.44
CA LEU A 100 -2.18 -14.07 -3.63
C LEU A 100 -2.79 -13.21 -2.50
N LEU A 101 -2.35 -13.47 -1.29
CA LEU A 101 -2.78 -12.80 -0.07
C LEU A 101 -1.66 -11.95 0.50
N ALA A 102 -2.03 -10.78 1.00
CA ALA A 102 -1.23 -10.01 1.94
C ALA A 102 -1.86 -10.11 3.34
N LEU A 103 -1.03 -10.35 4.35
CA LEU A 103 -1.42 -10.43 5.75
C LEU A 103 -0.72 -9.27 6.50
N PRO A 104 -1.37 -8.10 6.59
CA PRO A 104 -0.73 -6.91 7.13
C PRO A 104 -0.64 -6.92 8.65
N ILE A 105 0.50 -6.46 9.15
CA ILE A 105 0.81 -6.19 10.54
C ILE A 105 1.19 -4.71 10.60
N VAL A 106 0.22 -3.85 10.94
CA VAL A 106 0.45 -2.42 11.03
C VAL A 106 1.13 -2.15 12.37
N ALA A 107 2.41 -1.80 12.36
CA ALA A 107 3.21 -1.67 13.57
C ALA A 107 3.72 -0.25 13.76
N HIS A 108 3.86 0.16 15.01
CA HIS A 108 4.60 1.36 15.39
C HIS A 108 5.42 1.13 16.66
N THR A 109 6.50 1.88 16.80
CA THR A 109 7.49 1.69 17.86
C THR A 109 8.32 2.95 18.08
N ARG A 110 9.22 2.91 19.06
CA ARG A 110 10.29 3.89 19.27
C ARG A 110 11.64 3.42 18.71
N TYR A 111 11.68 2.20 18.15
CA TYR A 111 12.87 1.55 17.61
C TYR A 111 12.66 1.20 16.13
N GLN A 112 13.51 0.36 15.54
CA GLN A 112 13.28 -0.14 14.19
C GLN A 112 12.26 -1.29 14.21
N ILE A 113 11.30 -1.28 13.28
CA ILE A 113 10.37 -2.40 13.10
C ILE A 113 11.10 -3.55 12.38
N PRO A 114 11.14 -4.77 12.94
CA PRO A 114 11.81 -5.90 12.32
C PRO A 114 11.23 -6.30 10.94
N SER A 115 12.12 -6.80 10.07
CA SER A 115 11.81 -7.54 8.83
C SER A 115 12.78 -8.71 8.71
N GLY A 116 12.49 -9.69 7.84
CA GLY A 116 13.40 -10.80 7.59
C GLY A 116 12.78 -12.18 7.67
N ALA A 117 13.63 -13.20 7.79
CA ALA A 117 13.19 -14.60 7.82
C ALA A 117 12.23 -14.90 8.97
N LEU A 118 11.12 -15.57 8.66
CA LEU A 118 10.15 -15.99 9.67
C LEU A 118 10.61 -17.27 10.38
N PRO A 119 10.52 -17.34 11.72
CA PRO A 119 10.68 -18.61 12.43
C PRO A 119 9.63 -19.63 11.99
N VAL A 120 10.02 -20.91 11.93
CA VAL A 120 9.11 -22.02 11.56
C VAL A 120 7.85 -22.03 12.42
N SER A 121 7.96 -21.75 13.72
CA SER A 121 6.82 -21.67 14.62
C SER A 121 5.81 -20.59 14.25
N VAL A 122 6.26 -19.46 13.70
CA VAL A 122 5.37 -18.37 13.24
C VAL A 122 4.68 -18.77 11.93
N ILE A 123 5.39 -19.47 11.04
CA ILE A 123 4.82 -20.00 9.79
C ILE A 123 3.73 -21.04 10.10
N GLU A 124 4.00 -21.98 11.01
CA GLU A 124 3.02 -22.98 11.45
C GLU A 124 1.80 -22.33 12.13
N ALA A 125 2.03 -21.34 12.99
CA ALA A 125 0.94 -20.58 13.61
C ALA A 125 0.10 -19.82 12.58
N THR A 126 0.75 -19.19 11.59
CA THR A 126 0.08 -18.49 10.48
C THR A 126 -0.78 -19.45 9.67
N ALA A 127 -0.24 -20.62 9.29
CA ALA A 127 -0.99 -21.63 8.55
C ALA A 127 -2.20 -22.12 9.35
N ALA A 128 -2.04 -22.39 10.65
CA ALA A 128 -3.12 -22.82 11.51
C ALA A 128 -4.21 -21.76 11.66
N ALA A 129 -3.83 -20.49 11.87
CA ALA A 129 -4.76 -19.37 12.02
C ALA A 129 -5.52 -19.07 10.70
N LEU A 130 -4.83 -19.14 9.56
CA LEU A 130 -5.48 -19.04 8.25
C LEU A 130 -6.51 -20.15 8.07
N GLN A 131 -6.15 -21.42 8.30
CA GLN A 131 -7.07 -22.56 8.17
C GLN A 131 -8.26 -22.49 9.15
N SER A 132 -8.03 -21.98 10.37
CA SER A 132 -9.05 -21.94 11.41
C SER A 132 -10.03 -20.79 11.29
N SER A 133 -9.67 -19.69 10.62
CA SER A 133 -10.42 -18.43 10.69
C SER A 133 -10.66 -17.78 9.33
N ILE A 134 -9.83 -18.04 8.32
CA ILE A 134 -9.86 -17.35 7.02
C ILE A 134 -10.25 -18.29 5.89
N ALA A 135 -9.52 -19.40 5.75
CA ALA A 135 -9.58 -20.31 4.64
C ALA A 135 -10.79 -21.27 4.75
N SER A 136 -11.36 -21.61 3.59
CA SER A 136 -12.39 -22.64 3.46
C SER A 136 -11.80 -24.06 3.58
N THR A 137 -12.65 -25.07 3.71
CA THR A 137 -12.26 -26.45 4.08
C THR A 137 -11.28 -27.12 3.12
N ASP A 138 -11.48 -27.00 1.81
CA ASP A 138 -10.69 -27.72 0.79
C ASP A 138 -9.57 -26.87 0.20
N THR A 139 -9.05 -25.93 1.00
CA THR A 139 -8.02 -24.98 0.55
C THR A 139 -6.61 -25.49 0.82
N ARG A 140 -5.68 -25.11 -0.06
CA ARG A 140 -4.24 -25.28 0.12
C ARG A 140 -3.58 -23.93 0.29
N LEU A 141 -2.54 -23.87 1.10
CA LEU A 141 -1.79 -22.65 1.40
C LEU A 141 -0.32 -22.83 1.02
N ALA A 142 0.29 -21.77 0.51
CA ALA A 142 1.73 -21.60 0.46
C ALA A 142 2.08 -20.27 1.12
N ILE A 143 2.97 -20.27 2.11
CA ILE A 143 3.36 -19.08 2.86
C ILE A 143 4.84 -18.81 2.58
N ILE A 144 5.19 -17.56 2.26
CA ILE A 144 6.60 -17.18 2.15
C ILE A 144 7.22 -17.13 3.55
N PRO A 145 8.38 -17.77 3.79
CA PRO A 145 9.06 -17.76 5.08
C PRO A 145 9.80 -16.42 5.35
N TRP A 146 9.14 -15.29 5.06
CA TRP A 146 9.73 -13.95 5.16
C TRP A 146 8.68 -12.93 5.61
N LEU A 147 9.08 -12.03 6.51
CA LEU A 147 8.35 -10.85 6.93
C LEU A 147 8.82 -9.67 6.09
N TYR A 148 7.97 -9.24 5.17
CA TYR A 148 8.26 -8.18 4.22
C TYR A 148 8.10 -6.79 4.85
N SER A 149 9.03 -5.88 4.54
CA SER A 149 8.75 -4.45 4.51
C SER A 149 8.04 -4.06 3.22
N ILE A 150 7.47 -2.86 3.16
CA ILE A 150 6.93 -2.32 1.92
C ILE A 150 8.00 -2.24 0.81
N ASP A 151 9.23 -1.80 1.12
CA ASP A 151 10.35 -1.72 0.16
C ASP A 151 10.79 -3.07 -0.43
N GLN A 152 10.37 -4.17 0.21
CA GLN A 152 10.71 -5.53 -0.17
C GLN A 152 9.61 -6.19 -1.00
N MET A 153 8.43 -5.56 -1.11
CA MET A 153 7.29 -6.07 -1.85
C MET A 153 7.51 -5.96 -3.36
N PRO A 154 6.83 -6.78 -4.18
CA PRO A 154 6.78 -6.57 -5.63
C PRO A 154 6.38 -5.14 -6.02
N HIS A 155 7.20 -4.49 -6.86
CA HIS A 155 7.03 -3.10 -7.27
C HIS A 155 6.26 -2.95 -8.60
N SER A 156 5.75 -4.05 -9.15
CA SER A 156 5.04 -4.04 -10.43
C SER A 156 4.09 -5.21 -10.57
N HIS A 157 3.05 -5.05 -11.40
CA HIS A 157 2.12 -6.11 -11.75
C HIS A 157 2.84 -7.35 -12.31
N CYS A 158 3.89 -7.16 -13.13
CA CYS A 158 4.70 -8.26 -13.66
C CYS A 158 5.45 -9.04 -12.58
N GLN A 159 6.02 -8.35 -11.58
CA GLN A 159 6.69 -9.01 -10.44
C GLN A 159 5.69 -9.72 -9.53
N THR A 160 4.55 -9.07 -9.23
CA THR A 160 3.47 -9.70 -8.46
C THR A 160 2.97 -10.97 -9.15
N ARG A 161 2.83 -10.94 -10.48
CA ARG A 161 2.45 -12.12 -11.27
C ARG A 161 3.43 -13.29 -11.11
N LEU A 162 4.74 -13.03 -11.17
CA LEU A 162 5.75 -14.07 -10.98
C LEU A 162 5.66 -14.68 -9.57
N LEU A 163 5.44 -13.84 -8.57
CA LEU A 163 5.26 -14.28 -7.19
C LEU A 163 4.01 -15.16 -7.04
N THR A 164 2.89 -14.72 -7.61
CA THR A 164 1.64 -15.48 -7.65
C THR A 164 1.84 -16.85 -8.32
N GLU A 165 2.51 -16.92 -9.47
CA GLU A 165 2.76 -18.19 -10.17
C GLU A 165 3.65 -19.16 -9.37
N ALA A 166 4.68 -18.64 -8.69
CA ALA A 166 5.56 -19.43 -7.85
C ALA A 166 4.81 -20.01 -6.63
N LEU A 167 4.03 -19.18 -5.93
CA LEU A 167 3.26 -19.60 -4.77
C LEU A 167 2.07 -20.48 -5.14
N ALA A 168 1.41 -20.23 -6.26
CA ALA A 168 0.34 -21.08 -6.78
C ALA A 168 0.85 -22.50 -7.03
N THR A 169 2.00 -22.62 -7.69
CA THR A 169 2.65 -23.92 -7.92
C THR A 169 2.95 -24.63 -6.60
N ALA A 170 3.51 -23.92 -5.61
CA ALA A 170 3.81 -24.49 -4.30
C ALA A 170 2.55 -24.95 -3.56
N ALA A 171 1.49 -24.14 -3.55
CA ALA A 171 0.23 -24.45 -2.87
C ALA A 171 -0.46 -25.67 -3.50
N ILE A 172 -0.58 -25.72 -4.83
CA ILE A 172 -1.30 -26.82 -5.51
C ILE A 172 -0.49 -28.12 -5.53
N SER A 173 0.84 -28.07 -5.61
CA SER A 173 1.69 -29.28 -5.64
C SER A 173 2.17 -29.73 -4.27
N SER A 174 1.84 -29.01 -3.20
CA SER A 174 2.35 -29.24 -1.84
C SER A 174 3.88 -29.29 -1.78
N SER A 175 4.53 -28.41 -2.55
CA SER A 175 5.98 -28.29 -2.61
C SER A 175 6.49 -27.10 -1.82
N GLU A 176 7.80 -27.08 -1.54
CA GLU A 176 8.45 -25.89 -0.98
C GLU A 176 8.36 -24.70 -1.94
N VAL A 177 8.26 -23.50 -1.35
CA VAL A 177 8.33 -22.23 -2.06
C VAL A 177 9.77 -21.99 -2.50
N LYS A 178 10.01 -21.93 -3.81
CA LYS A 178 11.33 -21.68 -4.39
C LYS A 178 11.48 -20.20 -4.75
N LEU A 179 11.92 -19.40 -3.78
CA LEU A 179 12.20 -17.97 -3.94
C LEU A 179 13.59 -17.64 -3.42
N GLU A 180 14.30 -16.74 -4.10
CA GLU A 180 15.57 -16.19 -3.64
C GLU A 180 15.27 -15.05 -2.65
N LEU A 181 15.52 -15.28 -1.37
CA LEU A 181 15.22 -14.34 -0.27
C LEU A 181 16.49 -13.74 0.37
N ARG A 182 17.68 -14.04 -0.17
CA ARG A 182 18.97 -13.68 0.45
C ARG A 182 19.45 -12.28 0.13
N ASP A 183 19.01 -11.72 -0.99
CA ASP A 183 19.45 -10.40 -1.49
C ASP A 183 18.32 -9.37 -1.38
N MET A 184 17.53 -9.43 -0.31
CA MET A 184 16.47 -8.46 -0.06
C MET A 184 17.06 -7.09 0.29
N SER A 185 16.45 -6.02 -0.24
CA SER A 185 16.86 -4.64 0.04
C SER A 185 16.90 -4.36 1.55
N GLU A 186 17.87 -3.55 1.97
CA GLU A 186 17.87 -2.98 3.32
C GLU A 186 16.61 -2.12 3.51
N THR A 187 15.98 -2.28 4.67
CA THR A 187 14.77 -1.54 5.01
C THR A 187 15.13 -0.20 5.62
N ILE A 188 14.41 0.85 5.25
CA ILE A 188 14.53 2.16 5.88
C ILE A 188 14.06 2.06 7.35
N ALA A 189 14.74 2.77 8.25
CA ALA A 189 14.31 2.85 9.64
C ALA A 189 13.10 3.79 9.75
N VAL A 190 11.92 3.19 9.92
CA VAL A 190 10.63 3.87 10.06
C VAL A 190 10.02 3.50 11.41
N LEU A 191 9.44 4.47 12.11
CA LEU A 191 8.85 4.26 13.45
C LEU A 191 7.37 3.83 13.39
N ALA A 192 6.73 3.90 12.22
CA ALA A 192 5.41 3.35 11.94
C ALA A 192 5.36 2.85 10.49
N ASP A 193 5.16 1.56 10.29
CA ASP A 193 5.21 0.93 8.96
C ASP A 193 4.45 -0.41 8.98
N PRO A 194 3.67 -0.76 7.93
CA PRO A 194 3.16 -2.12 7.81
C PRO A 194 4.27 -3.14 7.50
N ARG A 195 4.18 -4.29 8.15
CA ARG A 195 4.89 -5.51 7.75
C ARG A 195 3.90 -6.50 7.14
N PHE A 196 4.37 -7.30 6.19
CA PHE A 196 3.50 -8.24 5.49
C PHE A 196 4.03 -9.67 5.60
N ILE A 197 3.13 -10.60 5.94
CA ILE A 197 3.32 -12.00 5.57
C ILE A 197 2.59 -12.21 4.25
N ILE A 198 3.25 -12.83 3.27
CA ILE A 198 2.67 -13.09 1.95
C ILE A 198 2.39 -14.59 1.81
N ALA A 199 1.21 -14.90 1.28
CA ALA A 199 0.78 -16.27 1.07
C ALA A 199 -0.02 -16.40 -0.23
N ALA A 200 -0.20 -17.62 -0.72
CA ALA A 200 -1.24 -17.94 -1.69
C ALA A 200 -2.25 -18.90 -1.06
N ILE A 201 -3.52 -18.70 -1.38
CA ILE A 201 -4.62 -19.61 -1.07
C ILE A 201 -5.15 -20.20 -2.37
N ALA A 202 -5.31 -21.52 -2.40
CA ALA A 202 -5.78 -22.26 -3.57
C ALA A 202 -6.98 -23.13 -3.19
N ALA A 203 -8.00 -23.18 -4.04
CA ALA A 203 -9.15 -24.09 -3.92
C ALA A 203 -9.50 -24.69 -5.28
N PRO A 204 -10.20 -25.84 -5.32
CA PRO A 204 -10.80 -26.33 -6.56
C PRO A 204 -11.61 -25.24 -7.25
N SER A 205 -11.45 -25.10 -8.57
CA SER A 205 -12.05 -23.98 -9.29
C SER A 205 -13.58 -23.94 -9.13
N GLY A 206 -14.11 -22.75 -8.87
CA GLY A 206 -15.53 -22.53 -8.58
C GLY A 206 -15.98 -22.91 -7.16
N THR A 207 -15.06 -23.27 -6.26
CA THR A 207 -15.37 -23.51 -4.83
C THR A 207 -14.88 -22.35 -3.95
N PRO A 208 -15.42 -22.18 -2.73
CA PRO A 208 -15.03 -21.10 -1.82
C PRO A 208 -13.54 -21.14 -1.44
N LEU A 209 -12.83 -20.02 -1.62
CA LEU A 209 -11.48 -19.81 -1.06
C LEU A 209 -11.58 -19.42 0.42
N PHE A 210 -12.54 -18.58 0.76
CA PHE A 210 -12.68 -18.01 2.10
C PHE A 210 -13.92 -18.51 2.82
N ARG A 211 -13.90 -18.47 4.16
CA ARG A 211 -15.06 -18.87 4.97
C ARG A 211 -16.30 -18.03 4.74
N TRP A 212 -16.17 -16.74 4.44
CA TRP A 212 -17.32 -15.88 4.13
C TRP A 212 -17.98 -16.19 2.78
N GLN A 213 -17.30 -16.96 1.92
CA GLN A 213 -17.86 -17.47 0.67
C GLN A 213 -18.55 -18.84 0.85
N ALA A 214 -18.27 -19.56 1.94
CA ALA A 214 -18.78 -20.91 2.18
C ALA A 214 -20.29 -20.93 2.51
N GLU A 215 -20.88 -22.12 2.49
CA GLU A 215 -22.23 -22.35 2.99
C GLU A 215 -22.25 -22.64 4.50
N ALA A 216 -23.41 -22.51 5.13
CA ALA A 216 -23.58 -22.91 6.54
C ALA A 216 -23.37 -24.43 6.69
N PRO A 217 -22.79 -24.92 7.80
CA PRO A 217 -22.41 -24.18 9.01
C PRO A 217 -20.97 -23.61 8.98
N VAL A 218 -20.22 -23.80 7.88
CA VAL A 218 -18.82 -23.35 7.77
C VAL A 218 -18.72 -21.84 7.58
N ARG A 219 -19.75 -21.22 6.97
CA ARG A 219 -19.81 -19.78 6.74
C ARG A 219 -19.52 -18.97 8.01
N GLN A 220 -18.57 -18.04 7.89
CA GLN A 220 -18.26 -17.04 8.92
C GLN A 220 -18.23 -15.65 8.31
N GLU A 221 -18.74 -14.66 9.04
CA GLU A 221 -18.65 -13.26 8.62
C GLU A 221 -17.21 -12.76 8.75
N ARG A 222 -16.82 -11.81 7.89
CA ARG A 222 -15.48 -11.23 7.87
C ARG A 222 -15.02 -10.71 9.24
N GLY A 223 -15.91 -10.08 10.00
CA GLY A 223 -15.59 -9.59 11.35
C GLY A 223 -15.27 -10.71 12.34
N VAL A 224 -15.97 -11.84 12.28
CA VAL A 224 -15.68 -13.02 13.12
C VAL A 224 -14.36 -13.65 12.70
N SER A 225 -14.11 -13.75 11.39
CA SER A 225 -12.84 -14.21 10.83
C SER A 225 -11.66 -13.33 11.28
N LEU A 226 -11.82 -12.00 11.29
CA LEU A 226 -10.82 -11.06 11.76
C LEU A 226 -10.49 -11.28 13.24
N ILE A 227 -11.50 -11.38 14.11
CA ILE A 227 -11.29 -11.62 15.55
C ILE A 227 -10.56 -12.95 15.77
N GLY A 228 -10.96 -14.00 15.05
CA GLY A 228 -10.31 -15.31 15.12
C GLY A 228 -8.85 -15.26 14.69
N TRP A 229 -8.55 -14.53 13.60
CA TRP A 229 -7.19 -14.28 13.12
C TRP A 229 -6.36 -13.50 14.15
N GLN A 230 -6.86 -12.37 14.62
CA GLN A 230 -6.20 -11.52 15.60
C GLN A 230 -5.89 -12.28 16.90
N THR A 231 -6.86 -13.05 17.40
CA THR A 231 -6.69 -13.84 18.63
C THR A 231 -5.61 -14.91 18.47
N ALA A 232 -5.60 -15.63 17.34
CA ALA A 232 -4.66 -16.72 17.11
C ALA A 232 -3.22 -16.22 16.87
N MET A 233 -3.08 -15.04 16.25
CA MET A 233 -1.78 -14.52 15.81
C MET A 233 -1.17 -13.46 16.71
N HIS A 234 -1.90 -12.94 17.71
CA HIS A 234 -1.39 -11.92 18.61
C HIS A 234 -0.05 -12.33 19.26
N ASP A 235 0.00 -13.47 19.97
CA ASP A 235 1.22 -13.89 20.67
C ASP A 235 2.38 -14.28 19.72
N PRO A 236 2.16 -15.01 18.61
CA PRO A 236 3.20 -15.22 17.60
C PRO A 236 3.82 -13.92 17.09
N ILE A 237 3.01 -12.90 16.79
CA ILE A 237 3.49 -11.62 16.25
C ILE A 237 4.14 -10.76 17.33
N ALA A 238 3.62 -10.73 18.56
CA ALA A 238 4.24 -10.01 19.67
C ALA A 238 5.66 -10.50 19.96
N ASN A 239 5.91 -11.81 19.83
CA ASN A 239 7.26 -12.38 19.95
C ASN A 239 8.18 -12.04 18.77
N LEU A 240 7.60 -11.83 17.57
CA LEU A 240 8.34 -11.46 16.36
C LEU A 240 8.73 -9.98 16.36
N LEU A 241 7.91 -9.12 16.96
CA LEU A 241 8.06 -7.66 16.97
C LEU A 241 8.23 -7.10 18.39
N PRO A 242 9.33 -7.44 19.09
CA PRO A 242 9.54 -6.98 20.47
C PRO A 242 9.61 -5.45 20.54
N GLY A 243 8.84 -4.86 21.45
CA GLY A 243 8.80 -3.41 21.63
C GLY A 243 8.02 -2.65 20.54
N CYS A 244 7.28 -3.36 19.68
CA CYS A 244 6.30 -2.76 18.79
C CYS A 244 4.89 -2.90 19.39
N GLU A 245 4.10 -1.86 19.24
CA GLU A 245 2.64 -1.97 19.28
C GLU A 245 2.17 -2.23 17.86
N PHE A 246 1.19 -3.13 17.68
CA PHE A 246 0.74 -3.52 16.35
C PHE A 246 -0.75 -3.86 16.32
N GLU A 247 -1.31 -3.75 15.12
CA GLU A 247 -2.64 -4.22 14.76
C GLU A 247 -2.54 -5.20 13.59
N LEU A 248 -3.31 -6.28 13.65
CA LEU A 248 -3.41 -7.25 12.55
C LEU A 248 -4.68 -6.96 11.76
N LEU A 249 -4.53 -6.72 10.45
CA LEU A 249 -5.66 -6.56 9.54
C LEU A 249 -6.13 -7.94 9.02
N LEU A 250 -7.34 -7.98 8.45
CA LEU A 250 -7.92 -9.21 7.90
C LEU A 250 -7.09 -9.68 6.70
N PRO A 251 -6.61 -10.94 6.65
CA PRO A 251 -5.95 -11.49 5.46
C PRO A 251 -6.87 -11.53 4.24
N GLU A 252 -6.48 -10.85 3.16
CA GLU A 252 -7.22 -10.73 1.90
C GLU A 252 -6.28 -10.58 0.70
N ALA A 253 -6.87 -10.34 -0.47
CA ALA A 253 -6.18 -10.08 -1.74
C ALA A 253 -5.06 -9.05 -1.61
N TYR A 254 -3.93 -9.36 -2.22
CA TYR A 254 -2.66 -8.64 -2.10
C TYR A 254 -2.79 -7.13 -2.28
N PHE A 255 -3.29 -6.65 -3.43
CA PHE A 255 -3.30 -5.20 -3.71
C PHE A 255 -4.24 -4.45 -2.77
N THR A 256 -5.41 -5.03 -2.49
CA THR A 256 -6.38 -4.42 -1.57
C THR A 256 -5.83 -4.28 -0.17
N ASN A 257 -5.13 -5.29 0.33
CA ASN A 257 -4.58 -5.25 1.67
C ASN A 257 -3.33 -4.40 1.80
N CYS A 258 -2.50 -4.29 0.76
CA CYS A 258 -1.40 -3.32 0.75
C CYS A 258 -1.95 -1.90 0.90
N ARG A 259 -2.91 -1.52 0.03
CA ARG A 259 -3.56 -0.19 0.09
C ARG A 259 -4.27 0.05 1.42
N LEU A 260 -4.92 -0.96 1.99
CA LEU A 260 -5.58 -0.84 3.30
C LEU A 260 -4.58 -0.64 4.43
N ALA A 261 -3.46 -1.38 4.43
CA ALA A 261 -2.42 -1.28 5.43
C ALA A 261 -1.74 0.10 5.42
N ASP A 262 -1.44 0.61 4.22
CA ASP A 262 -0.86 1.95 4.08
C ASP A 262 -1.83 3.03 4.58
N LYS A 263 -3.14 2.89 4.35
CA LYS A 263 -4.14 3.81 4.92
C LYS A 263 -4.18 3.75 6.45
N HIS A 264 -4.01 2.56 7.04
CA HIS A 264 -4.03 2.38 8.50
C HIS A 264 -2.78 2.91 9.19
N VAL A 265 -1.63 2.96 8.50
CA VAL A 265 -0.38 3.44 9.12
C VAL A 265 -0.32 4.96 9.23
N ARG A 266 -1.00 5.72 8.35
CA ARG A 266 -0.86 7.19 8.28
C ARG A 266 -1.09 7.92 9.62
N PRO A 267 -2.15 7.64 10.41
CA PRO A 267 -2.31 8.26 11.74
C PRO A 267 -1.20 7.86 12.72
N LEU A 268 -0.66 6.64 12.58
CA LEU A 268 0.43 6.13 13.41
C LEU A 268 1.75 6.82 13.07
N SER A 269 2.00 7.16 11.79
CA SER A 269 3.14 7.98 11.37
C SER A 269 3.17 9.33 12.09
N ILE A 270 2.02 10.02 12.16
CA ILE A 270 1.88 11.28 12.89
C ILE A 270 2.17 11.08 14.38
N ARG A 271 1.55 10.07 15.00
CA ARG A 271 1.76 9.78 16.43
C ARG A 271 3.21 9.45 16.75
N ALA A 272 3.85 8.65 15.90
CA ALA A 272 5.24 8.28 16.05
C ALA A 272 6.18 9.48 15.87
N ALA A 273 5.90 10.38 14.92
CA ALA A 273 6.63 11.64 14.76
C ALA A 273 6.52 12.54 15.98
N VAL A 274 5.31 12.71 16.53
CA VAL A 274 5.10 13.51 17.75
C VAL A 274 5.85 12.92 18.95
N ASN A 275 5.77 11.60 19.16
CA ASN A 275 6.51 10.93 20.23
C ASN A 275 8.03 11.07 20.07
N PHE A 276 8.53 10.97 18.83
CA PHE A 276 9.93 11.17 18.51
C PHE A 276 10.37 12.61 18.85
N LEU A 277 9.61 13.62 18.42
CA LEU A 277 9.90 15.02 18.70
C LEU A 277 9.80 15.37 20.18
N GLU A 278 8.81 14.84 20.90
CA GLU A 278 8.69 15.01 22.35
C GLU A 278 9.96 14.51 23.05
N SER A 279 10.40 13.30 22.70
CA SER A 279 11.59 12.70 23.31
C SER A 279 12.89 13.41 22.92
N THR A 280 12.98 13.89 21.67
CA THR A 280 14.22 14.45 21.10
C THR A 280 14.41 15.90 21.48
N LEU A 281 13.34 16.70 21.46
CA LEU A 281 13.38 18.13 21.77
C LEU A 281 13.07 18.42 23.24
N GLY A 282 12.61 17.42 24.01
CA GLY A 282 12.25 17.59 25.42
C GLY A 282 11.04 18.50 25.61
N VAL A 283 10.09 18.48 24.68
CA VAL A 283 8.88 19.31 24.68
C VAL A 283 7.62 18.46 24.73
N LEU A 284 6.58 18.95 25.41
CA LEU A 284 5.27 18.30 25.35
C LEU A 284 4.64 18.49 23.95
N PRO A 285 3.75 17.58 23.49
CA PRO A 285 3.05 17.73 22.21
C PRO A 285 2.35 19.09 22.03
N ALA A 286 1.77 19.66 23.09
CA ALA A 286 1.14 20.97 23.06
C ALA A 286 2.11 22.16 22.84
N GLY A 287 3.42 21.91 22.96
CA GLY A 287 4.51 22.83 22.62
C GLY A 287 4.96 22.75 21.17
N LEU A 288 4.42 21.81 20.39
CA LEU A 288 4.63 21.71 18.95
C LEU A 288 3.59 22.55 18.19
N SER A 289 3.95 22.94 16.97
CA SER A 289 3.06 23.53 15.99
C SER A 289 3.21 22.80 14.66
N CYS A 290 2.11 22.61 13.96
CA CYS A 290 2.08 21.92 12.67
C CYS A 290 1.61 22.82 11.53
N VAL A 291 2.10 22.52 10.34
CA VAL A 291 1.62 23.09 9.08
C VAL A 291 1.27 21.95 8.15
N VAL A 292 0.06 21.96 7.59
CA VAL A 292 -0.39 20.96 6.62
C VAL A 292 -0.63 21.63 5.27
N GLY A 293 -0.07 21.05 4.21
CA GLY A 293 -0.26 21.50 2.83
C GLY A 293 -0.47 20.32 1.89
N ALA A 294 -1.26 20.52 0.84
CA ALA A 294 -1.47 19.54 -0.22
C ALA A 294 -0.38 19.69 -1.29
N PHE A 295 0.16 18.59 -1.79
CA PHE A 295 1.20 18.55 -2.80
C PHE A 295 0.76 17.68 -3.99
N GLY A 296 1.10 18.12 -5.21
CA GLY A 296 0.83 17.38 -6.44
C GLY A 296 0.87 18.28 -7.68
N GLU A 297 0.74 17.70 -8.87
CA GLU A 297 0.87 18.46 -10.14
C GLU A 297 -0.44 19.17 -10.55
N GLU A 298 -1.50 18.40 -10.83
CA GLU A 298 -2.81 18.94 -11.25
C GLU A 298 -3.85 18.89 -10.12
N GLN A 299 -3.67 17.94 -9.20
CA GLN A 299 -4.49 17.67 -8.02
C GLN A 299 -3.58 17.26 -6.86
N ALA A 300 -4.13 17.18 -5.64
CA ALA A 300 -3.40 16.65 -4.51
C ALA A 300 -3.12 15.14 -4.69
N ASP A 301 -1.85 14.77 -4.64
CA ASP A 301 -1.37 13.38 -4.63
C ASP A 301 -0.96 12.97 -3.20
N GLU A 302 -0.56 13.93 -2.37
CA GLU A 302 -0.20 13.74 -0.97
C GLU A 302 -0.46 15.01 -0.14
N TYR A 303 -0.54 14.85 1.17
CA TYR A 303 -0.40 15.96 2.11
C TYR A 303 0.96 15.86 2.81
N ARG A 304 1.63 16.98 3.01
CA ARG A 304 2.84 17.05 3.83
C ARG A 304 2.55 17.82 5.11
N ILE A 305 2.97 17.24 6.23
CA ILE A 305 2.74 17.75 7.58
C ILE A 305 4.08 18.12 8.18
N SER A 306 4.31 19.40 8.37
CA SER A 306 5.53 19.97 8.95
C SER A 306 5.35 20.13 10.45
N PHE A 307 6.39 19.84 11.22
CA PHE A 307 6.45 20.08 12.65
C PHE A 307 7.50 21.16 12.96
N GLY A 308 7.17 22.03 13.91
CA GLY A 308 8.05 23.06 14.45
C GLY A 308 7.75 23.31 15.93
N LEU A 309 8.63 24.03 16.62
CA LEU A 309 8.34 24.50 17.98
C LEU A 309 7.36 25.67 17.93
N LYS A 310 6.41 25.70 18.85
CA LYS A 310 5.40 26.77 18.91
C LYS A 310 6.07 28.15 19.04
N GLY A 311 5.74 29.04 18.10
CA GLY A 311 6.33 30.39 18.03
C GLY A 311 7.64 30.48 17.26
N SER A 312 8.20 29.35 16.79
CA SER A 312 9.28 29.32 15.80
C SER A 312 8.71 29.26 14.39
N SER A 313 9.45 29.80 13.42
CA SER A 313 9.17 29.62 11.98
C SER A 313 9.91 28.42 11.39
N GLU A 314 10.81 27.78 12.15
CA GLU A 314 11.64 26.68 11.67
C GLU A 314 10.84 25.37 11.60
N VAL A 315 10.98 24.67 10.47
CA VAL A 315 10.48 23.31 10.29
C VAL A 315 11.57 22.35 10.72
N VAL A 316 11.32 21.62 11.80
CA VAL A 316 12.31 20.69 12.37
C VAL A 316 12.13 19.26 11.86
N TYR A 317 10.92 18.93 11.41
CA TYR A 317 10.59 17.57 11.01
C TYR A 317 9.34 17.54 10.11
N GLY A 318 9.14 16.44 9.38
CA GLY A 318 8.01 16.29 8.48
C GLY A 318 7.51 14.86 8.35
N VAL A 319 6.21 14.73 8.06
CA VAL A 319 5.51 13.47 7.77
C VAL A 319 4.74 13.63 6.47
N ILE A 320 4.81 12.63 5.60
CA ILE A 320 4.01 12.57 4.38
C ILE A 320 2.73 11.78 4.68
N TRP A 321 1.63 12.19 4.07
CA TRP A 321 0.36 11.50 4.08
C TRP A 321 -0.02 11.26 2.61
N PRO A 322 0.42 10.14 2.02
CA PRO A 322 0.13 9.83 0.62
C PRO A 322 -1.37 9.58 0.44
N LEU A 323 -1.95 10.04 -0.66
CA LEU A 323 -3.34 9.72 -1.03
C LEU A 323 -3.34 8.49 -1.94
N TYR A 324 -4.27 7.55 -1.68
CA TYR A 324 -4.41 6.34 -2.49
C TYR A 324 -5.80 6.26 -3.10
N ASP A 325 -5.90 5.58 -4.24
CA ASP A 325 -7.17 5.28 -4.93
C ASP A 325 -8.01 6.53 -5.25
N ARG A 326 -9.26 6.52 -4.77
CA ARG A 326 -10.35 7.47 -4.96
C ARG A 326 -10.31 8.66 -3.99
N GLU A 327 -9.23 8.84 -3.23
CA GLU A 327 -9.04 9.99 -2.34
C GLU A 327 -8.69 11.27 -3.13
N SER A 328 -9.35 11.51 -4.27
CA SER A 328 -9.19 12.74 -5.04
C SER A 328 -9.80 13.89 -4.25
N VAL A 329 -8.99 14.91 -4.00
CA VAL A 329 -9.43 16.13 -3.34
C VAL A 329 -9.49 17.23 -4.37
N ALA A 330 -10.68 17.82 -4.54
CA ALA A 330 -10.84 18.98 -5.40
C ALA A 330 -10.01 20.16 -4.87
N ASN A 331 -9.47 20.98 -5.78
CA ASN A 331 -8.57 22.08 -5.40
C ASN A 331 -9.22 23.14 -4.49
N ASP A 332 -10.54 23.25 -4.48
CA ASP A 332 -11.30 24.12 -3.57
C ASP A 332 -11.64 23.47 -2.21
N ALA A 333 -11.32 22.18 -2.03
CA ALA A 333 -11.56 21.39 -0.83
C ALA A 333 -10.28 20.96 -0.08
N LEU A 334 -9.11 21.48 -0.47
CA LEU A 334 -7.80 21.08 0.08
C LEU A 334 -7.67 21.26 1.60
N ASN A 335 -8.42 22.17 2.20
CA ASN A 335 -8.41 22.42 3.64
C ASN A 335 -9.75 22.15 4.33
N ASP A 336 -10.67 21.47 3.63
CA ASP A 336 -12.01 21.21 4.13
C ASP A 336 -12.00 20.25 5.33
N LEU A 337 -12.83 20.54 6.33
CA LEU A 337 -13.04 19.73 7.53
C LEU A 337 -14.50 19.32 7.70
N ALA A 338 -15.38 19.70 6.77
CA ALA A 338 -16.81 19.42 6.87
C ALA A 338 -17.15 17.94 6.65
N ASP A 339 -16.32 17.25 5.87
CA ASP A 339 -16.43 15.81 5.63
C ASP A 339 -15.49 15.05 6.57
N ASP A 340 -16.08 14.21 7.43
CA ASP A 340 -15.35 13.33 8.36
C ASP A 340 -14.45 12.32 7.64
N GLU A 341 -14.74 12.01 6.37
CA GLU A 341 -13.93 11.11 5.56
C GLU A 341 -12.80 11.82 4.80
N SER A 342 -12.78 13.16 4.79
CA SER A 342 -11.76 13.93 4.07
C SER A 342 -10.35 13.69 4.65
N PRO A 343 -9.31 13.66 3.80
CA PRO A 343 -7.93 13.50 4.27
C PRO A 343 -7.52 14.55 5.29
N MET A 344 -7.88 15.82 5.06
CA MET A 344 -7.53 16.93 5.96
C MET A 344 -8.16 16.76 7.35
N LYS A 345 -9.41 16.28 7.43
CA LYS A 345 -10.05 15.98 8.71
C LYS A 345 -9.36 14.85 9.44
N LYS A 346 -9.05 13.75 8.75
CA LYS A 346 -8.31 12.61 9.31
C LYS A 346 -6.92 13.01 9.81
N ILE A 347 -6.19 13.85 9.07
CA ILE A 347 -4.90 14.41 9.49
C ILE A 347 -5.06 15.26 10.75
N THR A 348 -6.06 16.14 10.78
CA THR A 348 -6.31 17.03 11.92
C THR A 348 -6.70 16.25 13.17
N ASP A 349 -7.54 15.23 13.04
CA ASP A 349 -7.92 14.35 14.14
C ASP A 349 -6.71 13.57 14.65
N ALA A 350 -5.87 13.02 13.76
CA ALA A 350 -4.65 12.32 14.17
C ALA A 350 -3.65 13.23 14.90
N LEU A 351 -3.51 14.49 14.47
CA LEU A 351 -2.69 15.49 15.15
C LEU A 351 -3.25 15.84 16.54
N HIS A 352 -4.56 16.05 16.63
CA HIS A 352 -5.24 16.32 17.89
C HIS A 352 -5.14 15.14 18.86
N ASP A 353 -5.34 13.91 18.39
CA ASP A 353 -5.22 12.68 19.18
C ASP A 353 -3.77 12.44 19.64
N ALA A 354 -2.79 12.92 18.88
CA ALA A 354 -1.38 12.98 19.29
C ALA A 354 -1.05 14.12 20.26
N GLY A 355 -2.00 15.02 20.56
CA GLY A 355 -1.87 16.13 21.51
C GLY A 355 -1.33 17.43 20.91
N VAL A 356 -1.39 17.60 19.59
CA VAL A 356 -0.95 18.82 18.89
C VAL A 356 -2.16 19.65 18.47
N ASP A 357 -2.36 20.79 19.15
CA ASP A 357 -3.51 21.67 18.91
C ASP A 357 -3.24 22.81 17.90
N ASP A 358 -1.98 23.22 17.76
CA ASP A 358 -1.60 24.37 16.92
C ASP A 358 -1.35 23.93 15.47
N VAL A 359 -2.43 23.72 14.72
CA VAL A 359 -2.41 23.24 13.33
C VAL A 359 -2.80 24.34 12.35
N PHE A 360 -1.83 24.80 11.56
CA PHE A 360 -2.05 25.69 10.41
C PHE A 360 -2.28 24.86 9.13
N ARG A 361 -3.20 25.28 8.27
CA ARG A 361 -3.58 24.54 7.06
C ARG A 361 -3.59 25.48 5.86
N HIS A 362 -2.83 25.14 4.84
CA HIS A 362 -2.85 25.85 3.57
C HIS A 362 -4.02 25.41 2.70
N ALA A 363 -4.54 26.33 1.90
CA ALA A 363 -5.63 26.11 0.94
C ALA A 363 -5.12 26.14 -0.51
N MET A 364 -3.85 25.84 -0.72
CA MET A 364 -3.19 25.84 -2.03
C MET A 364 -2.49 24.52 -2.27
N LEU A 365 -2.35 24.18 -3.55
CA LEU A 365 -1.59 23.03 -4.04
C LEU A 365 -0.14 23.47 -4.22
N PHE A 366 0.78 22.77 -3.55
CA PHE A 366 2.21 22.95 -3.68
C PHE A 366 2.79 21.98 -4.72
N ASP A 367 3.88 22.37 -5.37
CA ASP A 367 4.67 21.46 -6.19
C ASP A 367 5.42 20.47 -5.30
N PRO A 368 5.47 19.15 -5.62
CA PRO A 368 6.14 18.11 -4.83
C PRO A 368 7.67 18.17 -4.94
N GLU A 369 8.25 19.30 -4.55
CA GLU A 369 9.69 19.56 -4.63
C GLU A 369 10.48 18.67 -3.66
N LEU A 370 11.69 18.30 -4.11
CA LEU A 370 12.71 17.61 -3.33
C LEU A 370 13.90 18.56 -3.16
N CYS A 371 14.62 18.43 -2.06
CA CYS A 371 15.84 19.18 -1.83
C CYS A 371 16.94 18.79 -2.82
N ASP A 372 17.53 19.79 -3.49
CA ASP A 372 18.60 19.58 -4.48
C ASP A 372 19.87 18.94 -3.89
N ASP A 373 20.13 19.11 -2.59
CA ASP A 373 21.36 18.65 -1.95
C ASP A 373 21.27 17.19 -1.44
N CYS A 374 20.16 16.81 -0.81
CA CYS A 374 19.99 15.51 -0.16
C CYS A 374 18.88 14.63 -0.76
N GLY A 375 18.03 15.17 -1.63
CA GLY A 375 16.89 14.47 -2.23
C GLY A 375 15.70 14.24 -1.29
N ALA A 376 15.73 14.79 -0.07
CA ALA A 376 14.62 14.69 0.88
C ALA A 376 13.42 15.55 0.45
N PRO A 377 12.18 15.15 0.79
CA PRO A 377 10.99 15.95 0.51
C PRO A 377 11.02 17.29 1.25
N LEU A 378 10.58 18.36 0.58
CA LEU A 378 10.37 19.67 1.20
C LEU A 378 8.98 19.74 1.87
N PHE A 379 8.86 20.53 2.93
CA PHE A 379 7.67 20.59 3.79
C PHE A 379 7.12 22.02 3.86
N PRO A 380 5.80 22.21 3.93
CA PRO A 380 5.21 23.55 3.92
C PRO A 380 5.51 24.31 5.21
N ASP A 381 5.96 25.56 5.12
CA ASP A 381 6.06 26.45 6.27
C ASP A 381 4.79 27.31 6.43
N ARG A 382 4.71 28.14 7.48
CA ARG A 382 3.55 29.03 7.68
C ARG A 382 3.47 30.18 6.68
N SER A 383 4.55 30.51 5.98
CA SER A 383 4.58 31.60 5.01
C SER A 383 4.07 31.17 3.63
N GLY A 384 3.98 29.87 3.39
CA GLY A 384 3.52 29.30 2.11
C GLY A 384 4.67 28.88 1.20
N GLU A 385 5.85 28.63 1.76
CA GLU A 385 7.03 28.13 1.07
C GLU A 385 7.26 26.64 1.43
N ALA A 386 7.81 25.87 0.48
CA ALA A 386 8.27 24.51 0.72
C ALA A 386 9.75 24.56 1.17
N VAL A 387 10.03 24.10 2.39
CA VAL A 387 11.36 24.23 3.02
C VAL A 387 11.90 22.87 3.45
N HIS A 388 13.22 22.76 3.58
CA HIS A 388 13.85 21.54 4.09
C HIS A 388 13.62 21.43 5.60
N ALA A 389 13.25 20.24 6.09
CA ALA A 389 13.11 19.99 7.52
C ALA A 389 14.49 19.75 8.15
N GLU A 390 14.86 20.52 9.17
CA GLU A 390 16.18 20.44 9.79
C GLU A 390 16.07 20.40 11.31
N MET A 391 16.55 19.29 11.90
CA MET A 391 16.62 19.16 13.35
C MET A 391 17.73 20.06 13.92
N PRO A 392 17.57 20.62 15.13
CA PRO A 392 18.64 21.39 15.77
C PRO A 392 19.94 20.58 15.91
N ASP A 393 21.10 21.25 15.80
CA ASP A 393 22.44 20.64 15.82
C ASP A 393 22.71 19.73 17.04
N ASP A 394 22.02 19.95 18.16
CA ASP A 394 22.16 19.18 19.40
C ASP A 394 21.31 17.89 19.41
N ALA A 395 20.56 17.59 18.35
CA ALA A 395 19.72 16.38 18.23
C ALA A 395 20.52 15.14 17.76
N PRO A 396 20.06 13.91 18.07
CA PRO A 396 20.68 12.67 17.58
C PRO A 396 20.72 12.63 16.05
N THR A 397 21.86 12.24 15.47
CA THR A 397 22.13 12.27 14.01
C THR A 397 21.31 11.30 13.14
N GLN A 398 20.54 10.36 13.70
CA GLN A 398 19.66 9.49 12.93
C GLN A 398 18.23 10.01 12.99
N GLN A 399 17.79 10.60 11.88
CA GLN A 399 16.37 10.90 11.65
C GLN A 399 15.71 9.64 11.09
N PRO A 400 14.72 9.05 11.79
CA PRO A 400 13.85 8.08 11.14
C PRO A 400 13.11 8.77 9.99
N LEU A 401 12.70 8.02 8.97
CA LEU A 401 11.77 8.53 7.95
C LEU A 401 10.36 8.04 8.30
N PHE A 402 9.33 8.73 7.79
CA PHE A 402 7.94 8.30 7.88
C PHE A 402 7.34 8.25 6.48
N HIS A 403 6.59 7.18 6.21
CA HIS A 403 5.75 7.04 5.03
C HIS A 403 4.59 8.03 5.07
#